data_AF-A0A1S3H5J1-F1
#
_entry.id   AF-A0A1S3H5J1-F1
#
_cell.length_a   1.000
_cell.length_b   1.000
_cell.length_c   1.000
_cell.angle_alpha   90.00
_cell.angle_beta   90.00
_cell.angle_gamma   90.00
#
_symmetry.space_group_name_H-M   'P 1'
#
loop_
_entity.id
_entity.type
_entity.pdbx_description
1 polymer ?
#
loop_
_entity_poly.entity_id
_entity_poly.type
_entity_poly.pdbx_seq_one_letter_code
_entity_poly.pdbx_strand_id
1 'polypeptide(L)'
;MLRSQNAILIGTFCIGLLLSMLIVVYNIDMTNYNHRIQFSQVFNIDLVFQTNRPVVASIREDIKPHNTMMPRINIAIGLGITTNKIPMDKINSALPLFTTLLPSFCETASLGYRYHFYLAHDHTDAFFSKEGSHKNFTVSFYTLVKTHCHPSLPVLLHFVNCGHSGKPAWAQNDAMMAAYNDSMDYYYRVNDDTKMKSKNWTEVFIRALSQFNPPNVGVVGPNHQGGNMAILTYDFVHKTHVDIFGFYYPRNFTTWYADDWITKVYQPDKSRKMNEIIVLHTMSVGTRYNIASIGGQILEKQLERDKKTLQAWLTKHSSTRAR
;
A
#
# COMPACT_ATOMS: atom_id res chain seq x y z
N MET A 1 -10.47 -13.35 -71.20
CA MET A 1 -10.59 -14.27 -70.05
C MET A 1 -9.76 -13.72 -68.90
N LEU A 2 -10.42 -13.40 -67.79
CA LEU A 2 -9.84 -13.01 -66.51
C LEU A 2 -9.11 -14.19 -65.83
N ARG A 3 -8.03 -13.89 -65.08
CA ARG A 3 -7.74 -14.31 -63.68
C ARG A 3 -6.27 -14.00 -63.34
N SER A 4 -6.03 -13.04 -62.43
CA SER A 4 -5.61 -13.23 -61.02
C SER A 4 -4.12 -13.61 -60.88
N GLN A 5 -3.26 -13.00 -60.05
CA GLN A 5 -3.46 -12.65 -58.63
C GLN A 5 -2.52 -11.50 -58.23
N ASN A 6 -3.04 -10.47 -57.57
CA ASN A 6 -2.23 -9.55 -56.75
C ASN A 6 -2.23 -10.10 -55.32
N ALA A 7 -1.09 -10.60 -54.85
CA ALA A 7 -0.90 -10.95 -53.45
C ALA A 7 -0.57 -9.68 -52.67
N ILE A 8 -1.51 -9.22 -51.83
CA ILE A 8 -1.25 -8.18 -50.83
C ILE A 8 -0.62 -8.89 -49.63
N LEU A 9 0.69 -8.71 -49.48
CA LEU A 9 1.43 -9.14 -48.29
C LEU A 9 1.07 -8.19 -47.14
N ILE A 10 0.09 -8.56 -46.31
CA ILE A 10 -0.18 -7.85 -45.05
C ILE A 10 0.88 -8.28 -44.05
N GLY A 11 1.98 -7.54 -44.00
CA GLY A 11 3.01 -7.71 -42.98
C GLY A 11 2.48 -7.20 -41.64
N THR A 12 2.27 -8.10 -40.69
CA THR A 12 1.97 -7.75 -39.29
C THR A 12 3.21 -7.11 -38.68
N PHE A 13 3.25 -5.77 -38.62
CA PHE A 13 4.27 -5.04 -37.86
C PHE A 13 3.89 -5.09 -36.38
N CYS A 14 4.58 -5.93 -35.61
CA CYS A 14 4.56 -5.86 -34.15
C CYS A 14 5.41 -4.67 -33.70
N ILE A 15 4.77 -3.54 -33.36
CA ILE A 15 5.43 -2.45 -32.65
C ILE A 15 5.46 -2.84 -31.16
N GLY A 16 6.60 -3.30 -30.67
CA GLY A 16 6.84 -3.46 -29.24
C GLY A 16 7.02 -2.09 -28.61
N LEU A 17 6.07 -1.66 -27.76
CA LEU A 17 6.28 -0.51 -26.87
C LEU A 17 7.13 -0.96 -25.69
N LEU A 18 8.38 -0.47 -25.63
CA LEU A 18 9.23 -0.59 -24.45
C LEU A 18 8.70 0.39 -23.39
N LEU A 19 8.02 -0.14 -22.37
CA LEU A 19 7.78 0.58 -21.13
C LEU A 19 8.90 0.20 -20.16
N SER A 20 9.80 1.14 -19.89
CA SER A 20 10.78 1.02 -18.81
C SER A 20 10.06 1.15 -17.47
N MET A 21 10.01 0.09 -16.67
CA MET A 21 9.53 0.14 -15.29
C MET A 21 10.69 0.38 -14.34
N LEU A 22 10.50 1.34 -13.43
CA LEU A 22 11.41 1.65 -12.34
C LEU A 22 11.06 0.78 -11.13
N ILE A 23 11.99 -0.07 -10.67
CA ILE A 23 11.87 -0.68 -9.33
C ILE A 23 12.58 0.24 -8.34
N VAL A 24 11.86 0.66 -7.31
CA VAL A 24 12.42 1.39 -6.17
C VAL A 24 12.52 0.45 -4.97
N VAL A 25 13.73 0.31 -4.44
CA VAL A 25 14.00 -0.45 -3.21
C VAL A 25 14.55 0.49 -2.14
N TYR A 26 13.78 0.64 -1.06
CA TYR A 26 14.17 1.39 0.12
C TYR A 26 14.95 0.50 1.06
N ASN A 27 16.14 0.94 1.51
CA ASN A 27 16.77 0.38 2.69
C ASN A 27 16.42 1.29 3.87
N ILE A 28 15.62 0.78 4.79
CA ILE A 28 15.17 1.53 5.97
C ILE A 28 15.73 0.85 7.21
N ASP A 29 16.63 1.55 7.89
CA ASP A 29 17.05 1.23 9.25
C ASP A 29 16.54 2.32 10.20
N MET A 30 15.45 1.99 10.90
CA MET A 30 14.85 2.82 11.95
C MET A 30 15.09 2.21 13.34
N THR A 31 16.14 1.38 13.51
CA THR A 31 16.44 0.74 14.81
C THR A 31 16.84 1.75 15.88
N ASN A 32 17.41 2.89 15.46
CA ASN A 32 17.57 4.09 16.27
C ASN A 32 16.74 5.21 15.62
N TYR A 33 15.96 5.98 16.39
CA TYR A 33 15.08 7.07 15.93
C TYR A 33 15.79 8.19 15.09
N ASN A 34 17.06 8.01 14.73
CA ASN A 34 17.77 8.81 13.75
C ASN A 34 17.40 8.31 12.35
N HIS A 35 16.45 9.01 11.71
CA HIS A 35 16.00 8.76 10.34
C HIS A 35 17.19 8.72 9.36
N ARG A 36 17.62 7.53 8.93
CA ARG A 36 18.44 7.37 7.73
C ARG A 36 17.72 6.43 6.78
N ILE A 37 17.04 7.03 5.80
CA ILE A 37 16.48 6.32 4.66
C ILE A 37 17.48 6.48 3.52
N GLN A 38 18.03 5.37 3.05
CA GLN A 38 18.96 5.37 1.92
C GLN A 38 18.28 4.75 0.70
N PHE A 39 18.26 5.50 -0.40
CA PHE A 39 17.94 4.97 -1.71
C PHE A 39 19.03 3.99 -2.10
N SER A 40 18.66 2.72 -2.24
CA SER A 40 19.65 1.67 -2.41
C SER A 40 19.86 1.29 -3.86
N GLN A 41 18.76 1.09 -4.60
CA GLN A 41 18.81 0.53 -5.94
C GLN A 41 17.62 1.00 -6.78
N VAL A 42 17.92 1.32 -8.04
CA VAL A 42 16.96 1.63 -9.10
C VAL A 42 17.23 0.68 -10.26
N PHE A 43 16.27 -0.18 -10.59
CA PHE A 43 16.38 -1.08 -11.74
C PHE A 43 15.44 -0.63 -12.85
N ASN A 44 15.93 -0.64 -14.10
CA ASN A 44 15.08 -0.55 -15.29
C ASN A 44 14.69 -1.96 -15.74
N ILE A 45 13.39 -2.21 -15.90
CA ILE A 45 12.88 -3.40 -16.58
C ILE A 45 12.29 -2.99 -17.92
N ASP A 46 12.84 -3.54 -18.99
CA ASP A 46 12.22 -3.56 -20.31
C ASP A 46 11.17 -4.66 -20.34
N LEU A 47 9.89 -4.30 -20.21
CA LEU A 47 8.78 -5.22 -20.46
C LEU A 47 8.40 -5.14 -21.94
N VAL A 48 8.74 -6.18 -22.72
CA VAL A 48 8.27 -6.31 -24.10
C VAL A 48 6.82 -6.79 -24.08
N PHE A 49 5.89 -5.87 -24.33
CA PHE A 49 4.49 -6.22 -24.56
C PHE A 49 4.23 -6.36 -26.06
N GLN A 50 3.93 -7.58 -26.51
CA GLN A 50 3.39 -7.80 -27.86
C GLN A 50 1.91 -7.43 -27.88
N THR A 51 1.55 -6.38 -28.62
CA THR A 51 0.15 -6.02 -28.88
C THR A 51 -0.24 -6.47 -30.29
N ASN A 52 -1.00 -7.56 -30.40
CA ASN A 52 -1.63 -7.97 -31.66
C ASN A 52 -2.93 -7.18 -31.92
N ARG A 53 -2.83 -5.89 -32.25
CA ARG A 53 -3.96 -5.14 -32.85
C ARG A 53 -3.46 -4.13 -33.87
N PRO A 54 -4.01 -4.11 -35.11
CA PRO A 54 -3.66 -3.11 -36.10
C PRO A 54 -4.24 -1.74 -35.68
N VAL A 55 -3.39 -0.72 -35.64
CA VAL A 55 -3.80 0.69 -35.50
C VAL A 55 -3.96 1.24 -36.91
N VAL A 56 -5.20 1.49 -37.32
CA VAL A 56 -5.50 2.31 -38.51
C VAL A 56 -5.39 3.78 -38.09
N ALA A 57 -4.58 4.53 -38.83
CA ALA A 57 -4.36 5.95 -38.65
C ALA A 57 -5.49 6.80 -39.26
N SER A 58 -5.54 8.04 -38.75
CA SER A 58 -6.21 9.26 -39.26
C SER A 58 -7.70 9.46 -38.95
N ILE A 59 -7.96 10.24 -37.90
CA ILE A 59 -8.83 11.43 -37.97
C ILE A 59 -8.13 12.54 -37.17
N ARG A 60 -7.73 13.61 -37.86
CA ARG A 60 -7.41 14.91 -37.26
C ARG A 60 -8.73 15.66 -37.14
N GLU A 61 -9.21 15.86 -35.92
CA GLU A 61 -10.19 16.91 -35.61
C GLU A 61 -9.84 17.52 -34.25
N ASP A 62 -9.95 18.83 -34.21
CA ASP A 62 -9.50 19.73 -33.16
C ASP A 62 -10.13 19.42 -31.79
N ILE A 63 -9.31 18.97 -30.83
CA ILE A 63 -9.69 18.94 -29.41
C ILE A 63 -8.90 20.03 -28.69
N LYS A 64 -9.62 21.10 -28.30
CA LYS A 64 -9.13 22.14 -27.38
C LYS A 64 -8.64 21.48 -26.08
N PRO A 65 -7.51 21.92 -25.49
CA PRO A 65 -7.01 21.35 -24.25
C PRO A 65 -7.86 21.85 -23.07
N HIS A 66 -8.95 21.15 -22.77
CA HIS A 66 -9.64 21.27 -21.49
C HIS A 66 -9.52 19.95 -20.73
N ASN A 67 -8.37 19.77 -20.06
CA ASN A 67 -8.29 18.86 -18.93
C ASN A 67 -7.09 19.26 -18.08
N THR A 68 -7.26 20.29 -17.24
CA THR A 68 -6.54 20.37 -15.98
C THR A 68 -6.96 19.15 -15.16
N MET A 69 -6.32 17.99 -15.38
CA MET A 69 -6.53 16.83 -14.54
C MET A 69 -6.23 17.27 -13.11
N MET A 70 -7.27 17.28 -12.27
CA MET A 70 -7.12 17.40 -10.83
C MET A 70 -6.00 16.45 -10.39
N PRO A 71 -5.07 16.87 -9.51
CA PRO A 71 -4.03 15.99 -9.02
C PRO A 71 -4.69 14.73 -8.44
N ARG A 72 -4.33 13.56 -8.96
CA ARG A 72 -4.85 12.31 -8.42
C ARG A 72 -4.26 12.13 -7.01
N ILE A 73 -5.13 11.91 -6.03
CA ILE A 73 -4.75 11.62 -4.64
C ILE A 73 -3.96 10.30 -4.61
N ASN A 74 -2.83 10.30 -3.90
CA ASN A 74 -1.97 9.13 -3.78
C ASN A 74 -2.28 8.36 -2.48
N ILE A 75 -2.55 7.07 -2.62
CA ILE A 75 -2.90 6.16 -1.53
C ILE A 75 -1.79 5.12 -1.39
N ALA A 76 -1.12 5.12 -0.24
CA ALA A 76 -0.18 4.07 0.13
C ALA A 76 -0.95 2.84 0.65
N ILE A 77 -0.67 1.67 0.10
CA ILE A 77 -1.07 0.37 0.64
C ILE A 77 0.19 -0.25 1.27
N GLY A 78 0.31 -0.14 2.59
CA GLY A 78 1.51 -0.57 3.31
C GLY A 78 1.29 -1.87 4.06
N LEU A 79 2.25 -2.80 3.93
CA LEU A 79 2.17 -4.10 4.57
C LEU A 79 3.55 -4.74 4.75
N GLY A 80 3.67 -5.56 5.79
CA GLY A 80 4.75 -6.52 5.92
C GLY A 80 4.44 -7.81 5.14
N ILE A 81 5.42 -8.34 4.43
CA ILE A 81 5.33 -9.60 3.70
C ILE A 81 6.47 -10.53 4.13
N THR A 82 6.20 -11.84 4.11
CA THR A 82 7.25 -12.85 4.29
C THR A 82 6.95 -14.07 3.44
N THR A 83 8.00 -14.66 2.90
CA THR A 83 7.96 -15.92 2.16
C THR A 83 8.22 -17.13 3.05
N ASN A 84 8.42 -16.91 4.36
CA ASN A 84 8.63 -17.97 5.32
C ASN A 84 7.53 -19.03 5.24
N LYS A 85 7.93 -20.31 5.26
CA LYS A 85 7.06 -21.50 5.08
C LYS A 85 6.39 -21.64 3.71
N ILE A 86 6.73 -20.80 2.73
CA ILE A 86 6.27 -20.96 1.34
C ILE A 86 7.43 -21.48 0.49
N PRO A 87 7.27 -22.63 -0.20
CA PRO A 87 8.27 -23.10 -1.15
C PRO A 87 8.56 -22.05 -2.23
N MET A 88 9.83 -21.85 -2.57
CA MET A 88 10.27 -20.76 -3.46
C MET A 88 9.66 -20.85 -4.86
N ASP A 89 9.42 -22.06 -5.36
CA ASP A 89 8.75 -22.34 -6.64
C ASP A 89 7.23 -22.09 -6.59
N LYS A 90 6.65 -21.93 -5.39
CA LYS A 90 5.21 -21.73 -5.17
C LYS A 90 4.85 -20.32 -4.72
N ILE A 91 5.81 -19.38 -4.64
CA ILE A 91 5.54 -18.00 -4.19
C ILE A 91 4.37 -17.38 -4.94
N ASN A 92 4.34 -17.49 -6.27
CA ASN A 92 3.29 -16.89 -7.10
C ASN A 92 1.90 -17.48 -6.84
N SER A 93 1.82 -18.77 -6.47
CA SER A 93 0.56 -19.51 -6.31
C SER A 93 0.14 -19.70 -4.86
N ALA A 94 0.98 -19.35 -3.89
CA ALA A 94 0.73 -19.58 -2.47
C ALA A 94 0.85 -18.32 -1.60
N LEU A 95 1.58 -17.28 -2.02
CA LEU A 95 1.70 -16.06 -1.24
C LEU A 95 0.33 -15.36 -1.15
N PRO A 96 -0.22 -15.09 0.05
CA PRO A 96 -1.55 -14.50 0.21
C PRO A 96 -1.74 -13.16 -0.50
N LEU A 97 -0.67 -12.38 -0.64
CA LEU A 97 -0.67 -11.16 -1.44
C LEU A 97 -1.17 -11.42 -2.86
N PHE A 98 -0.71 -12.50 -3.50
CA PHE A 98 -1.05 -12.83 -4.88
C PHE A 98 -2.37 -13.61 -5.01
N THR A 99 -2.68 -14.45 -4.04
CA THR A 99 -3.88 -15.31 -4.11
C THR A 99 -5.13 -14.67 -3.53
N THR A 100 -4.97 -13.63 -2.68
CA THR A 100 -6.07 -13.06 -1.88
C THR A 100 -6.12 -11.54 -1.99
N LEU A 101 -5.07 -10.84 -1.52
CA LEU A 101 -5.12 -9.37 -1.41
C LEU A 101 -5.19 -8.69 -2.78
N LEU A 102 -4.23 -8.96 -3.67
CA LEU A 102 -4.16 -8.24 -4.95
C LEU A 102 -5.39 -8.46 -5.84
N PRO A 103 -5.93 -9.69 -6.01
CA PRO A 103 -7.17 -9.89 -6.76
C PRO A 103 -8.36 -9.13 -6.15
N SER A 104 -8.56 -9.23 -4.82
CA SER A 104 -9.69 -8.57 -4.16
C SER A 104 -9.54 -7.05 -4.10
N PHE A 105 -8.31 -6.54 -4.02
CA PHE A 105 -8.02 -5.12 -4.19
C PHE A 105 -8.42 -4.67 -5.60
N CYS A 106 -7.99 -5.38 -6.65
CA CYS A 106 -8.33 -5.04 -8.03
C CYS A 106 -9.84 -5.00 -8.29
N GLU A 107 -10.62 -5.88 -7.64
CA GLU A 107 -12.08 -5.91 -7.74
C GLU A 107 -12.79 -4.75 -7.02
N THR A 108 -12.13 -4.16 -6.01
CA THR A 108 -12.77 -3.22 -5.07
C THR A 108 -12.21 -1.81 -5.07
N ALA A 109 -10.99 -1.61 -5.58
CA ALA A 109 -10.32 -0.32 -5.65
C ALA A 109 -11.05 0.65 -6.59
N SER A 110 -11.14 1.90 -6.16
CA SER A 110 -11.84 2.95 -6.88
C SER A 110 -10.95 3.57 -7.97
N LEU A 111 -11.55 3.95 -9.09
CA LEU A 111 -10.86 4.77 -10.09
C LEU A 111 -10.68 6.21 -9.56
N GLY A 112 -9.77 6.97 -10.17
CA GLY A 112 -9.51 8.38 -9.80
C GLY A 112 -8.39 8.58 -8.77
N TYR A 113 -7.90 7.50 -8.17
CA TYR A 113 -6.77 7.50 -7.24
C TYR A 113 -5.52 6.88 -7.88
N ARG A 114 -4.36 7.05 -7.24
CA ARG A 114 -3.12 6.31 -7.53
C ARG A 114 -2.75 5.47 -6.32
N TYR A 115 -2.60 4.16 -6.51
CA TYR A 115 -2.29 3.25 -5.41
C TYR A 115 -0.83 2.81 -5.47
N HIS A 116 -0.13 2.95 -4.37
CA HIS A 116 1.29 2.60 -4.23
C HIS A 116 1.41 1.50 -3.16
N PHE A 117 1.78 0.29 -3.56
CA PHE A 117 2.05 -0.81 -2.65
C PHE A 117 3.47 -0.69 -2.09
N TYR A 118 3.61 -0.55 -0.78
CA TYR A 118 4.89 -0.56 -0.08
C TYR A 118 5.01 -1.88 0.67
N LEU A 119 5.82 -2.79 0.12
CA LEU A 119 6.00 -4.14 0.65
C LEU A 119 7.27 -4.20 1.49
N ALA A 120 7.10 -4.18 2.81
CA ALA A 120 8.20 -4.38 3.74
C ALA A 120 8.52 -5.86 3.90
N HIS A 121 9.78 -6.25 3.75
CA HIS A 121 10.23 -7.61 3.98
C HIS A 121 11.50 -7.62 4.82
N ASP A 122 11.69 -8.70 5.59
CA ASP A 122 12.89 -8.91 6.38
C ASP A 122 14.11 -9.03 5.44
N HIS A 123 15.24 -8.43 5.80
CA HIS A 123 16.51 -8.61 5.07
C HIS A 123 16.99 -10.08 5.07
N THR A 124 16.53 -10.87 6.04
CA THR A 124 16.81 -12.32 6.14
C THR A 124 15.79 -13.20 5.42
N ASP A 125 14.82 -12.63 4.69
CA ASP A 125 13.83 -13.44 3.97
C ASP A 125 14.53 -14.25 2.86
N ALA A 126 14.32 -15.57 2.85
CA ALA A 126 15.06 -16.49 2.01
C ALA A 126 14.80 -16.31 0.51
N PHE A 127 13.63 -15.76 0.14
CA PHE A 127 13.33 -15.44 -1.24
C PHE A 127 13.94 -14.08 -1.62
N PHE A 128 13.71 -13.04 -0.83
CA PHE A 128 14.14 -11.67 -1.15
C PHE A 128 15.65 -11.45 -1.05
N SER A 129 16.38 -12.33 -0.35
CA SER A 129 17.85 -12.33 -0.33
C SER A 129 18.50 -12.84 -1.62
N LYS A 130 17.72 -13.45 -2.54
CA LYS A 130 18.24 -13.95 -3.82
C LYS A 130 18.30 -12.84 -4.87
N GLU A 131 19.38 -12.86 -5.65
CA GLU A 131 19.50 -12.02 -6.84
C GLU A 131 18.33 -12.25 -7.81
N GLY A 132 17.78 -11.17 -8.35
CA GLY A 132 16.65 -11.22 -9.28
C GLY A 132 15.28 -11.52 -8.66
N SER A 133 15.20 -11.81 -7.36
CA SER A 133 13.94 -12.12 -6.67
C SER A 133 12.93 -10.97 -6.76
N HIS A 134 13.34 -9.73 -6.49
CA HIS A 134 12.50 -8.54 -6.66
C HIS A 134 12.00 -8.37 -8.08
N LYS A 135 12.86 -8.59 -9.09
CA LYS A 135 12.46 -8.53 -10.51
C LYS A 135 11.40 -9.58 -10.83
N ASN A 136 11.60 -10.83 -10.43
CA ASN A 136 10.64 -11.91 -10.65
C ASN A 136 9.32 -11.63 -9.94
N PHE A 137 9.38 -11.12 -8.71
CA PHE A 137 8.21 -10.72 -7.95
C PHE A 137 7.45 -9.58 -8.65
N THR A 138 8.14 -8.55 -9.13
CA THR A 138 7.56 -7.44 -9.88
C THR A 138 6.85 -7.91 -11.14
N VAL A 139 7.44 -8.84 -11.90
CA VAL A 139 6.80 -9.43 -13.09
C VAL A 139 5.49 -10.14 -12.70
N SER A 140 5.51 -10.96 -11.65
CA SER A 140 4.30 -11.64 -11.15
C SER A 140 3.22 -10.66 -10.68
N PHE A 141 3.62 -9.65 -9.90
CA PHE A 141 2.72 -8.61 -9.39
C PHE A 141 2.00 -7.90 -10.54
N TYR A 142 2.75 -7.39 -11.53
CA TYR A 142 2.16 -6.67 -12.65
C TYR A 142 1.39 -7.56 -13.62
N THR A 143 1.73 -8.85 -13.72
CA THR A 143 0.91 -9.82 -14.45
C THR A 143 -0.48 -9.91 -13.81
N LEU A 144 -0.57 -10.01 -12.48
CA LEU A 144 -1.84 -10.04 -11.79
C LEU A 144 -2.60 -8.71 -11.84
N VAL A 145 -1.91 -7.56 -11.71
CA VAL A 145 -2.53 -6.25 -11.92
C VAL A 145 -3.15 -6.18 -13.32
N LYS A 146 -2.42 -6.57 -14.36
CA LYS A 146 -2.93 -6.56 -15.74
C LYS A 146 -4.14 -7.49 -15.92
N THR A 147 -4.15 -8.63 -15.24
CA THR A 147 -5.23 -9.62 -15.33
C THR A 147 -6.49 -9.21 -14.56
N HIS A 148 -6.33 -8.66 -13.35
CA HIS A 148 -7.44 -8.46 -12.42
C HIS A 148 -7.88 -7.01 -12.29
N CYS A 149 -6.97 -6.04 -12.39
CA CYS A 149 -7.28 -4.63 -12.18
C CYS A 149 -7.85 -3.99 -13.47
N HIS A 150 -8.67 -2.96 -13.28
CA HIS A 150 -9.13 -2.13 -14.39
C HIS A 150 -7.92 -1.46 -15.08
N PRO A 151 -7.82 -1.43 -16.43
CA PRO A 151 -6.64 -0.92 -17.14
C PRO A 151 -6.26 0.54 -16.82
N SER A 152 -7.23 1.36 -16.42
CA SER A 152 -7.00 2.76 -16.05
C SER A 152 -6.65 2.99 -14.58
N LEU A 153 -6.59 1.93 -13.76
CA LEU A 153 -6.24 1.98 -12.35
C LEU A 153 -4.71 2.03 -12.20
N PRO A 154 -4.11 3.14 -11.74
CA PRO A 154 -2.68 3.23 -11.54
C PRO A 154 -2.29 2.48 -10.26
N VAL A 155 -1.49 1.43 -10.41
CA VAL A 155 -0.95 0.62 -9.31
C VAL A 155 0.57 0.58 -9.44
N LEU A 156 1.28 1.00 -8.39
CA LEU A 156 2.74 1.03 -8.33
C LEU A 156 3.23 0.12 -7.20
N LEU A 157 4.42 -0.45 -7.37
CA LEU A 157 5.03 -1.37 -6.42
C LEU A 157 6.37 -0.83 -5.94
N HIS A 158 6.58 -0.85 -4.62
CA HIS A 158 7.78 -0.41 -3.91
C HIS A 158 8.18 -1.48 -2.91
N PHE A 159 9.47 -1.75 -2.80
CA PHE A 159 10.00 -2.68 -1.79
C PHE A 159 10.69 -1.92 -0.68
N VAL A 160 10.48 -2.38 0.54
CA VAL A 160 11.14 -1.84 1.74
C VAL A 160 11.89 -2.96 2.41
N ASN A 161 13.22 -2.93 2.30
CA ASN A 161 14.09 -3.89 2.95
C ASN A 161 14.31 -3.47 4.41
N CYS A 162 13.84 -4.30 5.34
CA CYS A 162 13.90 -4.05 6.77
C CYS A 162 15.23 -4.54 7.36
N GLY A 163 15.98 -3.64 8.02
CA GLY A 163 17.18 -3.98 8.81
C GLY A 163 16.91 -4.79 10.10
N HIS A 164 15.76 -5.44 10.19
CA HIS A 164 15.32 -6.28 11.30
C HIS A 164 14.50 -7.46 10.76
N SER A 165 14.19 -8.43 11.62
CA SER A 165 13.44 -9.62 11.22
C SER A 165 12.42 -10.04 12.28
N GLY A 166 11.30 -10.61 11.83
CA GLY A 166 10.27 -11.17 12.72
C GLY A 166 9.49 -10.13 13.52
N LYS A 167 9.46 -8.86 13.06
CA LYS A 167 8.80 -7.74 13.75
C LYS A 167 7.76 -7.07 12.83
N PRO A 168 6.54 -7.63 12.70
CA PRO A 168 5.56 -7.18 11.73
C PRO A 168 5.12 -5.72 11.92
N ALA A 169 4.94 -5.24 13.17
CA ALA A 169 4.58 -3.84 13.41
C ALA A 169 5.70 -2.88 12.98
N TRP A 170 6.96 -3.30 13.14
CA TRP A 170 8.10 -2.54 12.65
C TRP A 170 8.14 -2.51 11.12
N ALA A 171 7.89 -3.64 10.46
CA ALA A 171 7.83 -3.71 9.00
C ALA A 171 6.70 -2.85 8.43
N GLN A 172 5.50 -2.91 9.03
CA GLN A 172 4.37 -2.05 8.65
C GLN A 172 4.68 -0.57 8.85
N ASN A 173 5.32 -0.20 9.96
CA ASN A 173 5.81 1.17 10.15
C ASN A 173 6.82 1.57 9.07
N ASP A 174 7.81 0.73 8.77
CA ASP A 174 8.86 1.06 7.80
C ASP A 174 8.27 1.20 6.38
N ALA A 175 7.29 0.37 6.01
CA ALA A 175 6.51 0.53 4.77
C ALA A 175 5.83 1.91 4.70
N MET A 176 5.20 2.35 5.79
CA MET A 176 4.49 3.63 5.81
C MET A 176 5.43 4.85 5.91
N MET A 177 6.60 4.69 6.52
CA MET A 177 7.61 5.74 6.52
C MET A 177 8.27 5.92 5.15
N ALA A 178 8.43 4.83 4.37
CA ALA A 178 8.80 4.94 2.96
C ALA A 178 7.74 5.72 2.18
N ALA A 179 6.46 5.38 2.36
CA ALA A 179 5.35 6.10 1.75
C ALA A 179 5.30 7.59 2.14
N TYR A 180 5.63 7.92 3.38
CA TYR A 180 5.67 9.30 3.85
C TYR A 180 6.76 10.10 3.16
N ASN A 181 7.95 9.51 2.97
CA ASN A 181 9.03 10.14 2.22
C ASN A 181 8.68 10.37 0.75
N ASP A 182 7.84 9.51 0.18
CA ASP A 182 7.31 9.68 -1.18
C ASP A 182 6.13 10.66 -1.25
N SER A 183 5.84 11.38 -0.16
CA SER A 183 4.80 12.39 -0.06
C SER A 183 3.39 11.85 -0.37
N MET A 184 3.12 10.60 0.00
CA MET A 184 1.77 10.02 -0.13
C MET A 184 0.74 10.78 0.72
N ASP A 185 -0.50 10.86 0.25
CA ASP A 185 -1.55 11.64 0.92
C ASP A 185 -2.23 10.84 2.02
N TYR A 186 -2.59 9.60 1.72
CA TYR A 186 -3.26 8.68 2.65
C TYR A 186 -2.54 7.33 2.71
N TYR A 187 -2.73 6.65 3.83
CA TYR A 187 -1.99 5.45 4.21
C TYR A 187 -3.01 4.42 4.65
N TYR A 188 -3.03 3.26 4.01
CA TYR A 188 -3.86 2.14 4.38
C TYR A 188 -2.98 0.96 4.77
N ARG A 189 -2.87 0.69 6.06
CA ARG A 189 -2.17 -0.50 6.54
C ARG A 189 -3.09 -1.71 6.40
N VAL A 190 -2.58 -2.72 5.69
CA VAL A 190 -3.25 -4.01 5.51
C VAL A 190 -2.30 -5.17 5.83
N ASN A 191 -2.84 -6.37 5.97
CA ASN A 191 -2.05 -7.60 5.97
C ASN A 191 -2.06 -8.20 4.55
N ASP A 192 -1.05 -8.99 4.18
CA ASP A 192 -0.99 -9.65 2.87
C ASP A 192 -2.11 -10.68 2.65
N ASP A 193 -2.67 -11.22 3.72
CA ASP A 193 -3.75 -12.22 3.72
C ASP A 193 -5.16 -11.62 3.91
N THR A 194 -5.29 -10.32 3.62
CA THR A 194 -6.54 -9.57 3.65
C THR A 194 -7.35 -9.79 2.37
N LYS A 195 -8.63 -10.15 2.50
CA LYS A 195 -9.59 -10.11 1.39
C LYS A 195 -10.48 -8.88 1.51
N MET A 196 -10.38 -7.95 0.54
CA MET A 196 -11.26 -6.77 0.47
C MET A 196 -12.61 -7.15 -0.13
N LYS A 197 -13.73 -6.80 0.53
CA LYS A 197 -15.08 -7.24 0.11
C LYS A 197 -15.95 -6.09 -0.38
N SER A 198 -15.84 -4.92 0.24
CA SER A 198 -16.64 -3.74 -0.13
C SER A 198 -15.93 -2.89 -1.16
N LYS A 199 -16.67 -2.42 -2.19
CA LYS A 199 -16.21 -1.35 -3.10
C LYS A 199 -16.31 0.02 -2.44
N ASN A 200 -15.74 1.05 -3.08
CA ASN A 200 -15.83 2.46 -2.65
C ASN A 200 -15.22 2.74 -1.26
N TRP A 201 -14.36 1.83 -0.76
CA TRP A 201 -13.74 1.98 0.54
C TRP A 201 -12.83 3.21 0.60
N THR A 202 -12.20 3.58 -0.52
CA THR A 202 -11.28 4.72 -0.59
C THR A 202 -12.02 6.03 -0.32
N GLU A 203 -13.13 6.27 -1.01
CA GLU A 203 -13.98 7.45 -0.83
C GLU A 203 -14.56 7.51 0.58
N VAL A 204 -15.05 6.36 1.09
CA VAL A 204 -15.65 6.27 2.41
C VAL A 204 -14.64 6.66 3.49
N PHE A 205 -13.42 6.13 3.43
CA PHE A 205 -12.39 6.47 4.41
C PHE A 205 -11.93 7.92 4.31
N ILE A 206 -11.66 8.43 3.10
CA ILE A 206 -11.25 9.83 2.89
C ILE A 206 -12.32 10.80 3.41
N ARG A 207 -13.58 10.55 3.09
CA ARG A 207 -14.71 11.36 3.57
C ARG A 207 -14.86 11.30 5.09
N ALA A 208 -14.66 10.13 5.70
CA ALA A 208 -14.75 10.00 7.15
C ALA A 208 -13.63 10.78 7.85
N LEU A 209 -12.39 10.73 7.33
CA LEU A 209 -11.27 11.52 7.85
C LEU A 209 -11.48 13.03 7.68
N SER A 210 -12.01 13.47 6.53
CA SER A 210 -12.22 14.90 6.27
C SER A 210 -13.30 15.52 7.16
N GLN A 211 -14.18 14.70 7.74
CA GLN A 211 -15.22 15.12 8.68
C GLN A 211 -14.74 15.27 10.13
N PHE A 212 -13.53 14.82 10.46
CA PHE A 212 -12.96 15.13 11.78
C PHE A 212 -12.66 16.63 11.91
N ASN A 213 -12.55 17.12 13.15
CA ASN A 213 -12.17 18.50 13.42
C ASN A 213 -10.90 18.57 14.28
N PRO A 214 -9.74 18.98 13.72
CA PRO A 214 -9.54 19.41 12.34
C PRO A 214 -9.65 18.24 11.34
N PRO A 215 -9.97 18.53 10.06
CA PRO A 215 -10.04 17.52 9.00
C PRO A 215 -8.74 16.73 8.90
N ASN A 216 -8.87 15.45 8.56
CA ASN A 216 -7.76 14.52 8.36
C ASN A 216 -6.89 14.27 9.61
N VAL A 217 -7.37 14.62 10.80
CA VAL A 217 -6.70 14.24 12.06
C VAL A 217 -7.53 13.18 12.76
N GLY A 218 -7.09 11.94 12.63
CA GLY A 218 -7.76 10.76 13.17
C GLY A 218 -7.34 9.50 12.44
N VAL A 219 -8.04 8.42 12.77
CA VAL A 219 -7.92 7.11 12.13
C VAL A 219 -9.30 6.56 11.81
N VAL A 220 -9.41 5.95 10.64
CA VAL A 220 -10.59 5.19 10.27
C VAL A 220 -10.19 3.80 9.80
N GLY A 221 -11.12 2.86 9.75
CA GLY A 221 -10.82 1.54 9.20
C GLY A 221 -12.07 0.71 8.95
N PRO A 222 -11.93 -0.42 8.24
CA PRO A 222 -13.05 -1.29 7.94
C PRO A 222 -13.56 -1.98 9.19
N ASN A 223 -14.79 -2.48 9.09
CA ASN A 223 -15.21 -3.60 9.90
C ASN A 223 -14.54 -4.88 9.38
N HIS A 224 -14.11 -5.75 10.28
CA HIS A 224 -13.47 -7.00 9.92
C HIS A 224 -14.14 -8.17 10.63
N GLN A 225 -14.13 -9.32 9.97
CA GLN A 225 -14.58 -10.58 10.55
C GLN A 225 -13.34 -11.44 10.84
N GLY A 226 -13.18 -11.90 12.09
CA GLY A 226 -12.14 -12.87 12.46
C GLY A 226 -10.99 -12.35 13.35
N GLY A 227 -11.28 -11.59 14.42
CA GLY A 227 -10.27 -11.18 15.40
C GLY A 227 -10.78 -10.17 16.44
N ASN A 228 -9.89 -9.33 16.96
CA ASN A 228 -10.25 -8.29 17.93
C ASN A 228 -11.09 -7.17 17.26
N MET A 229 -12.38 -7.16 17.52
CA MET A 229 -13.31 -6.17 16.97
C MET A 229 -13.35 -4.85 17.77
N ALA A 230 -12.68 -4.75 18.92
CA ALA A 230 -12.64 -3.53 19.72
C ALA A 230 -11.66 -2.48 19.18
N ILE A 231 -10.71 -2.89 18.32
CA ILE A 231 -9.67 -2.03 17.75
C ILE A 231 -9.73 -2.04 16.21
N LEU A 232 -8.97 -1.14 15.60
CA LEU A 232 -8.70 -1.10 14.17
C LEU A 232 -7.44 -1.92 13.88
N THR A 233 -7.63 -3.18 13.48
CA THR A 233 -6.53 -4.05 12.98
C THR A 233 -6.19 -3.78 11.51
N TYR A 234 -6.90 -2.84 10.91
CA TYR A 234 -6.73 -2.29 9.59
C TYR A 234 -7.02 -0.80 9.75
N ASP A 235 -6.05 0.04 9.44
CA ASP A 235 -6.13 1.46 9.73
C ASP A 235 -5.79 2.28 8.51
N PHE A 236 -6.57 3.35 8.34
CA PHE A 236 -6.49 4.30 7.26
C PHE A 236 -6.36 5.70 7.86
N VAL A 237 -5.26 6.37 7.54
CA VAL A 237 -4.92 7.71 8.04
C VAL A 237 -4.48 8.62 6.89
N HIS A 238 -4.44 9.91 7.14
CA HIS A 238 -3.80 10.91 6.28
C HIS A 238 -2.36 11.17 6.75
N LYS A 239 -1.50 11.76 5.90
CA LYS A 239 -0.09 12.09 6.23
C LYS A 239 0.11 12.92 7.49
N THR A 240 -0.91 13.70 7.85
CA THR A 240 -0.99 14.44 9.12
C THR A 240 -0.78 13.56 10.34
N HIS A 241 -1.08 12.26 10.27
CA HIS A 241 -0.74 11.31 11.32
C HIS A 241 0.77 11.29 11.59
N VAL A 242 1.56 11.09 10.54
CA VAL A 242 3.02 11.08 10.63
C VAL A 242 3.55 12.48 10.94
N ASP A 243 2.93 13.56 10.42
CA ASP A 243 3.30 14.94 10.78
C ASP A 243 3.14 15.22 12.29
N ILE A 244 2.17 14.58 12.96
CA ILE A 244 1.91 14.75 14.40
C ILE A 244 2.90 13.95 15.23
N PHE A 245 3.12 12.68 14.89
CA PHE A 245 3.85 11.74 15.75
C PHE A 245 5.31 11.52 15.34
N GLY A 246 5.67 11.82 14.09
CA GLY A 246 6.99 11.54 13.50
C GLY A 246 7.20 10.07 13.09
N PHE A 247 6.17 9.24 13.24
CA PHE A 247 6.17 7.82 12.88
C PHE A 247 4.76 7.35 12.53
N TYR A 248 4.64 6.17 11.91
CA TYR A 248 3.35 5.52 11.68
C TYR A 248 2.93 4.62 12.85
N TYR A 249 3.87 3.83 13.39
CA TYR A 249 3.72 3.15 14.68
C TYR A 249 4.93 3.42 15.57
N PRO A 250 4.74 3.52 16.90
CA PRO A 250 5.85 3.61 17.83
C PRO A 250 6.76 2.40 17.74
N ARG A 251 8.08 2.62 17.73
CA ARG A 251 9.08 1.54 17.68
C ARG A 251 9.06 0.65 18.93
N ASN A 252 8.38 1.09 19.99
CA ASN A 252 8.16 0.30 21.21
C ASN A 252 7.32 -0.96 20.97
N PHE A 253 6.58 -1.05 19.85
CA PHE A 253 5.75 -2.21 19.53
C PHE A 253 6.35 -3.02 18.39
N THR A 254 6.89 -4.20 18.69
CA THR A 254 7.49 -5.09 17.68
C THR A 254 6.46 -6.00 16.99
N THR A 255 5.38 -6.35 17.68
CA THR A 255 4.35 -7.30 17.22
C THR A 255 2.95 -6.77 17.55
N TRP A 256 2.40 -7.11 18.71
CA TRP A 256 1.08 -6.70 19.16
C TRP A 256 1.10 -5.27 19.72
N TYR A 257 -0.08 -4.70 19.93
CA TYR A 257 -0.34 -3.34 20.47
C TYR A 257 -0.14 -2.15 19.53
N ALA A 258 0.43 -2.31 18.33
CA ALA A 258 0.44 -1.22 17.34
C ALA A 258 -1.01 -0.80 16.95
N ASP A 259 -1.86 -1.79 16.70
CA ASP A 259 -3.29 -1.65 16.39
C ASP A 259 -4.05 -1.01 17.56
N ASP A 260 -3.74 -1.44 18.80
CA ASP A 260 -4.29 -0.83 20.01
C ASP A 260 -3.89 0.64 20.11
N TRP A 261 -2.60 0.93 19.92
CA TRP A 261 -2.06 2.28 20.04
C TRP A 261 -2.73 3.22 19.04
N ILE A 262 -2.76 2.88 17.75
CA ILE A 262 -3.29 3.79 16.73
C ILE A 262 -4.79 4.02 16.92
N THR A 263 -5.52 2.99 17.37
CA THR A 263 -6.92 3.14 17.75
C THR A 263 -7.07 4.07 18.95
N LYS A 264 -6.36 3.78 20.04
CA LYS A 264 -6.56 4.43 21.35
C LYS A 264 -5.98 5.83 21.45
N VAL A 265 -4.94 6.17 20.67
CA VAL A 265 -4.35 7.51 20.66
C VAL A 265 -5.33 8.56 20.15
N TYR A 266 -6.22 8.16 19.25
CA TYR A 266 -7.27 9.02 18.67
C TYR A 266 -8.64 8.88 19.34
N GLN A 267 -8.84 7.90 20.22
CA GLN A 267 -10.08 7.78 20.98
C GLN A 267 -10.24 8.89 22.04
N PRO A 268 -11.48 9.29 22.35
CA PRO A 268 -12.74 8.72 21.82
C PRO A 268 -13.18 9.30 20.46
N ASP A 269 -12.79 10.54 20.14
CA ASP A 269 -13.52 11.33 19.13
C ASP A 269 -12.99 11.21 17.69
N LYS A 270 -11.79 10.65 17.51
CA LYS A 270 -11.06 10.67 16.22
C LYS A 270 -10.70 9.29 15.71
N SER A 271 -11.34 8.25 16.24
CA SER A 271 -11.18 6.86 15.80
C SER A 271 -12.53 6.30 15.38
N ARG A 272 -12.70 5.94 14.10
CA ARG A 272 -14.00 5.46 13.58
C ARG A 272 -13.87 4.16 12.78
N LYS A 273 -14.70 3.18 13.11
CA LYS A 273 -14.90 1.97 12.30
C LYS A 273 -16.04 2.20 11.30
N MET A 274 -15.81 1.88 10.03
CA MET A 274 -16.79 2.00 8.96
C MET A 274 -17.49 0.65 8.77
N ASN A 275 -18.71 0.54 9.31
CA ASN A 275 -19.45 -0.73 9.35
C ASN A 275 -19.81 -1.27 7.97
N GLU A 276 -19.90 -0.38 6.97
CA GLU A 276 -20.20 -0.71 5.57
C GLU A 276 -18.99 -1.22 4.78
N ILE A 277 -17.76 -0.98 5.27
CA ILE A 277 -16.55 -1.47 4.63
C ILE A 277 -16.11 -2.76 5.31
N ILE A 278 -16.16 -3.86 4.56
CA ILE A 278 -15.85 -5.20 5.07
C ILE A 278 -14.52 -5.70 4.50
N VAL A 279 -13.68 -6.21 5.38
CA VAL A 279 -12.51 -7.03 5.04
C VAL A 279 -12.55 -8.36 5.78
N LEU A 280 -11.96 -9.39 5.20
CA LEU A 280 -11.78 -10.70 5.85
C LEU A 280 -10.30 -10.97 6.07
N HIS A 281 -9.94 -11.35 7.29
CA HIS A 281 -8.61 -11.86 7.61
C HIS A 281 -8.60 -13.36 7.31
N THR A 282 -7.95 -13.79 6.22
CA THR A 282 -8.08 -15.19 5.78
C THR A 282 -7.27 -16.16 6.61
N MET A 283 -6.16 -15.72 7.22
CA MET A 283 -5.23 -16.57 7.99
C MET A 283 -4.86 -17.87 7.25
N SER A 284 -4.87 -17.84 5.91
CA SER A 284 -4.76 -19.03 5.06
C SER A 284 -3.43 -19.79 5.24
N VAL A 285 -2.42 -19.11 5.77
CA VAL A 285 -1.09 -19.65 6.08
C VAL A 285 -0.78 -19.67 7.59
N GLY A 286 -1.78 -19.40 8.43
CA GLY A 286 -1.67 -19.30 9.88
C GLY A 286 -0.82 -18.12 10.37
N THR A 287 -0.50 -18.10 11.67
CA THR A 287 0.38 -17.08 12.25
C THR A 287 1.84 -17.33 11.85
N ARG A 288 2.50 -16.30 11.31
CA ARG A 288 3.90 -16.40 10.81
C ARG A 288 4.95 -15.79 11.74
N TYR A 289 4.54 -15.25 12.90
CA TYR A 289 5.42 -14.60 13.87
C TYR A 289 5.13 -15.06 15.30
N ASN A 290 6.12 -14.90 16.19
CA ASN A 290 5.99 -15.21 17.61
C ASN A 290 5.27 -14.06 18.35
N ILE A 291 4.35 -14.42 19.25
CA ILE A 291 3.61 -13.44 20.06
C ILE A 291 4.48 -13.05 21.25
N ALA A 292 4.71 -11.75 21.45
CA ALA A 292 5.38 -11.24 22.65
C ALA A 292 4.32 -10.75 23.65
N SER A 293 4.31 -11.28 24.88
CA SER A 293 3.26 -11.01 25.88
C SER A 293 3.49 -9.76 26.75
N ILE A 294 4.61 -9.05 26.56
CA ILE A 294 4.98 -7.89 27.38
C ILE A 294 4.62 -6.62 26.63
N GLY A 295 3.41 -6.08 26.81
CA GLY A 295 3.10 -4.79 26.16
C GLY A 295 2.02 -3.92 26.77
N GLY A 296 1.19 -4.41 27.70
CA GLY A 296 0.15 -3.57 28.32
C GLY A 296 0.69 -2.30 29.00
N GLN A 297 1.70 -2.43 29.87
CA GLN A 297 2.30 -1.25 30.53
C GLN A 297 3.08 -0.33 29.57
N ILE A 298 3.68 -0.90 28.54
CA ILE A 298 4.39 -0.14 27.50
C ILE A 298 3.37 0.67 26.68
N LEU A 299 2.22 0.06 26.35
CA LEU A 299 1.12 0.71 25.65
C LEU A 299 0.59 1.90 26.42
N GLU A 300 0.27 1.75 27.71
CA GLU A 300 -0.28 2.86 28.51
C GLU A 300 0.67 4.05 28.60
N LYS A 301 1.96 3.80 28.86
CA LYS A 301 2.98 4.86 28.89
C LYS A 301 3.13 5.56 27.53
N GLN A 302 3.11 4.79 26.45
CA GLN A 302 3.21 5.34 25.10
C GLN A 302 1.96 6.16 24.75
N LEU A 303 0.76 5.69 25.11
CA LEU A 303 -0.50 6.41 24.91
C LEU A 303 -0.53 7.72 25.70
N GLU A 304 -0.08 7.72 26.97
CA GLU A 304 -0.04 8.94 27.77
C GLU A 304 0.84 10.01 27.11
N ARG A 305 2.03 9.61 26.64
CA ARG A 305 2.94 10.49 25.92
C ARG A 305 2.32 11.02 24.62
N ASP A 306 1.82 10.13 23.78
CA ASP A 306 1.41 10.52 22.43
C ASP A 306 0.07 11.26 22.43
N LYS A 307 -0.82 11.02 23.40
CA LYS A 307 -2.00 11.86 23.60
C LYS A 307 -1.62 13.30 23.94
N LYS A 308 -0.57 13.52 24.75
CA LYS A 308 -0.04 14.87 25.01
C LYS A 308 0.52 15.49 23.73
N THR A 309 1.23 14.73 22.90
CA THR A 309 1.70 15.18 21.57
C THR A 309 0.54 15.61 20.68
N LEU A 310 -0.50 14.79 20.57
CA LEU A 310 -1.69 15.10 19.78
C LEU A 310 -2.39 16.36 20.29
N GLN A 311 -2.59 16.50 21.59
CA GLN A 311 -3.24 17.68 22.18
C GLN A 311 -2.42 18.95 21.94
N ALA A 312 -1.10 18.91 22.13
CA ALA A 312 -0.22 20.05 21.85
C ALA A 312 -0.32 20.48 20.38
N TRP A 313 -0.34 19.51 19.45
CA TRP A 313 -0.53 19.78 18.03
C TRP A 313 -1.90 20.41 17.75
N LEU A 314 -2.97 19.89 18.34
CA LEU A 314 -4.34 20.41 18.18
C LEU A 314 -4.46 21.85 18.70
N THR A 315 -3.89 22.16 19.87
CA THR A 315 -3.90 23.52 20.43
C THR A 315 -3.19 24.52 19.52
N LYS A 316 -2.02 24.14 18.98
CA LYS A 316 -1.25 24.98 18.04
C LYS A 316 -2.02 25.26 16.74
N HIS A 317 -2.75 24.29 16.21
CA HIS A 317 -3.45 24.42 14.93
C HIS A 317 -4.90 24.92 15.06
N SER A 318 -5.47 24.92 16.26
CA SER A 318 -6.78 25.53 16.53
C SER A 318 -6.68 27.07 16.65
N SER A 319 -5.59 27.58 17.22
CA SER A 319 -5.34 29.02 17.40
C SER A 319 -5.00 29.78 16.12
N THR A 320 -4.60 29.07 15.06
CA THR A 320 -4.25 29.68 13.76
C THR A 320 -5.49 29.96 12.89
N ARG A 321 -6.66 29.37 13.20
CA ARG A 321 -7.92 29.62 12.48
C ARG A 321 -8.78 30.75 13.06
N ALA A 322 -8.39 31.30 14.21
CA ALA A 322 -9.12 32.37 14.90
C ALA A 322 -8.51 33.77 14.70
N ARG A 323 -7.55 33.91 13.80
CA ARG A 323 -6.96 35.18 13.34
C ARG A 323 -7.15 35.31 11.84
#